data_AF-A0A0G2I1I1-F1
#
_entry.id   AF-A0A0G2I1I1-F1
#
_cell.length_a   1.000
_cell.length_b   1.000
_cell.length_c   1.000
_cell.angle_alpha   90.00
_cell.angle_beta   90.00
_cell.angle_gamma   90.00
#
_symmetry.space_group_name_H-M   'P 1'
#
loop_
_entity.id
_entity.type
_entity.pdbx_description
1 polymer ?
#
loop_
_entity_poly.entity_id
_entity_poly.type
_entity_poly.pdbx_seq_one_letter_code
_entity_poly.pdbx_strand_id
1 'polypeptide(L)'
;MKALTLDAENKSATVQDHEIPSPGPNELLIAVKAIALNPVDALYTFQPLGSTGRVVGSDFAGLVVARGPNPTNLSRTSSNAQDDNNNKNNSEAPWFGSRLRRSSTNLSRIINRGDRVAGFLQGACSANDRPGAFAEYVVCPADLVWRIPGRVPYEEAAAVSLCGLTAAQGLFFRLGLDAPFRWEDDSDEGVLRRVQSEGGGSGGRGRAGGQQQQQQQQRRPLSFLVYGASTSVGMYVAQLVRRSSEHTGRRIRLIGAANPRNWDMLKEEPYAYDHLVDYRDRSWPEQVRRVSSGGVYHAYDAVSEGSTVREVSSTLREGGKLAVVRSKEAGAWQTEGVSAEAIYGAVWEGLGEDVEYHNLVVRTSPVKRSFAAAFYKWLSDGGLLQPNPVRVLPGGLEKVVSDGFALLGTGMTSRGHGRTEQYMRPISGEKLVYKIETERRGSFGDGHIA
;
A
#
# COMPACT_ATOMS: atom_id res chain seq x y z
N MET A 1 3.68 -27.29 -6.04
CA MET A 1 4.23 -26.27 -5.14
C MET A 1 3.59 -26.41 -3.78
N LYS A 2 4.33 -26.15 -2.71
CA LYS A 2 3.79 -26.01 -1.36
C LYS A 2 3.10 -24.65 -1.22
N ALA A 3 1.93 -24.65 -0.59
CA ALA A 3 1.19 -23.45 -0.24
C ALA A 3 0.49 -23.61 1.11
N LEU A 4 0.32 -22.52 1.85
CA LEU A 4 -0.47 -22.51 3.08
C LEU A 4 -1.95 -22.38 2.71
N THR A 5 -2.69 -23.45 2.96
CA THR A 5 -4.05 -23.65 2.47
C THR A 5 -5.05 -23.60 3.61
N LEU A 6 -6.08 -22.79 3.42
CA LEU A 6 -7.20 -22.57 4.33
C LEU A 6 -8.01 -23.86 4.51
N ASP A 7 -8.30 -24.15 5.78
CA ASP A 7 -9.31 -25.07 6.25
C ASP A 7 -10.38 -24.22 6.95
N ALA A 8 -11.43 -23.88 6.20
CA ALA A 8 -12.46 -22.96 6.63
C ALA A 8 -13.34 -23.58 7.72
N GLU A 9 -13.59 -24.89 7.67
CA GLU A 9 -14.37 -25.59 8.69
C GLU A 9 -13.66 -25.58 10.04
N ASN A 10 -12.36 -25.86 10.05
CA ASN A 10 -11.56 -25.87 11.28
C ASN A 10 -10.96 -24.51 11.64
N LYS A 11 -11.22 -23.47 10.83
CA LYS A 11 -10.70 -22.11 11.03
C LYS A 11 -9.18 -22.12 11.22
N SER A 12 -8.49 -22.76 10.30
CA SER A 12 -7.04 -22.98 10.35
C SER A 12 -6.46 -22.96 8.94
N ALA A 13 -5.14 -23.11 8.83
CA ALA A 13 -4.48 -23.35 7.55
C ALA A 13 -3.33 -24.35 7.71
N THR A 14 -3.08 -25.15 6.68
CA THR A 14 -2.03 -26.18 6.67
C THR A 14 -1.28 -26.16 5.35
N VAL A 15 -0.01 -26.59 5.36
CA VAL A 15 0.77 -26.65 4.13
C VAL A 15 0.30 -27.83 3.29
N GLN A 16 -0.09 -27.56 2.05
CA GLN A 16 -0.55 -28.56 1.08
C GLN A 16 0.20 -28.43 -0.25
N ASP A 17 0.15 -29.48 -1.06
CA ASP A 17 0.66 -29.46 -2.44
C ASP A 17 -0.42 -28.94 -3.39
N HIS A 18 -0.04 -27.99 -4.24
CA HIS A 18 -0.84 -27.40 -5.31
C HIS A 18 -0.11 -27.50 -6.64
N GLU A 19 -0.83 -27.41 -7.76
CA GLU A 19 -0.20 -27.19 -9.06
C GLU A 19 0.49 -25.83 -9.12
N ILE A 20 1.56 -25.71 -9.93
CA ILE A 20 2.16 -24.40 -10.17
C ILE A 20 1.23 -23.64 -11.12
N PRO A 21 0.72 -22.46 -10.75
CA PRO A 21 -0.18 -21.69 -11.61
C PRO A 21 0.55 -21.18 -12.85
N SER A 22 -0.19 -21.06 -13.97
CA SER A 22 0.31 -20.44 -15.20
C SER A 22 -0.12 -18.96 -15.26
N PRO A 23 0.77 -18.02 -15.59
CA PRO A 23 0.41 -16.61 -15.65
C PRO A 23 -0.46 -16.30 -16.87
N GLY A 24 -1.58 -15.60 -16.65
CA GLY A 24 -2.45 -15.09 -17.71
C GLY A 24 -1.88 -13.83 -18.39
N PRO A 25 -2.59 -13.25 -19.37
CA PRO A 25 -2.15 -12.03 -20.05
C PRO A 25 -1.83 -10.91 -19.05
N ASN A 26 -0.68 -10.24 -19.23
CA ASN A 26 -0.15 -9.21 -18.31
C ASN A 26 0.15 -9.67 -16.87
N GLU A 27 0.15 -10.96 -16.58
CA GLU A 27 0.54 -11.48 -15.27
C GLU A 27 1.97 -12.04 -15.28
N LEU A 28 2.56 -12.13 -14.09
CA LEU A 28 3.88 -12.69 -13.84
C LEU A 28 3.76 -13.92 -12.96
N LEU A 29 4.51 -14.97 -13.28
CA LEU A 29 4.77 -16.07 -12.36
C LEU A 29 6.04 -15.77 -11.58
N ILE A 30 5.94 -15.79 -10.26
CA ILE A 30 6.99 -15.35 -9.34
C ILE A 30 7.31 -16.49 -8.39
N ALA A 31 8.58 -16.92 -8.35
CA ALA A 31 9.10 -17.83 -7.34
C ALA A 31 9.36 -17.04 -6.05
N VAL A 32 8.53 -17.26 -5.04
CA VAL A 32 8.52 -16.52 -3.77
C VAL A 32 9.78 -16.86 -2.98
N LYS A 33 10.42 -15.83 -2.41
CA LYS A 33 11.63 -15.94 -1.57
C LYS A 33 11.40 -15.49 -0.15
N ALA A 34 10.45 -14.58 0.06
CA ALA A 34 9.99 -14.20 1.37
C ALA A 34 8.50 -13.82 1.34
N ILE A 35 7.83 -14.06 2.46
CA ILE A 35 6.47 -13.57 2.72
C ILE A 35 6.48 -12.71 3.98
N ALA A 36 5.56 -11.75 4.05
CA ALA A 36 5.38 -10.91 5.22
C ALA A 36 3.94 -11.01 5.75
N LEU A 37 3.81 -11.06 7.06
CA LEU A 37 2.53 -11.28 7.73
C LEU A 37 1.84 -9.96 8.03
N ASN A 38 0.52 -9.95 7.85
CA ASN A 38 -0.39 -8.86 8.19
C ASN A 38 -1.52 -9.39 9.08
N PRO A 39 -2.11 -8.55 9.96
CA PRO A 39 -3.26 -8.95 10.78
C PRO A 39 -4.43 -9.55 9.98
N VAL A 40 -4.62 -9.09 8.73
CA VAL A 40 -5.68 -9.60 7.85
C VAL A 40 -5.47 -11.06 7.43
N ASP A 41 -4.22 -11.54 7.38
CA ASP A 41 -3.93 -12.93 6.99
C ASP A 41 -4.41 -13.91 8.06
N ALA A 42 -4.14 -13.59 9.33
CA ALA A 42 -4.62 -14.36 10.48
C ALA A 42 -6.15 -14.25 10.62
N LEU A 43 -6.69 -13.05 10.42
CA LEU A 43 -8.13 -12.82 10.43
C LEU A 43 -8.86 -13.68 9.38
N TYR A 44 -8.41 -13.70 8.12
CA TYR A 44 -9.02 -14.52 7.08
C TYR A 44 -8.84 -16.03 7.29
N THR A 45 -7.85 -16.43 8.10
CA THR A 45 -7.67 -17.83 8.48
C THR A 45 -8.62 -18.24 9.60
N PHE A 46 -8.81 -17.38 10.61
CA PHE A 46 -9.64 -17.69 11.78
C PHE A 46 -11.11 -17.25 11.66
N GLN A 47 -11.40 -16.36 10.71
CA GLN A 47 -12.74 -15.90 10.32
C GLN A 47 -12.84 -15.96 8.78
N PRO A 48 -12.95 -17.16 8.21
CA PRO A 48 -12.87 -17.37 6.77
C PRO A 48 -13.98 -16.67 6.01
N LEU A 49 -13.59 -15.97 4.93
CA LEU A 49 -14.50 -15.49 3.88
C LEU A 49 -14.45 -16.43 2.66
N GLY A 50 -13.28 -16.99 2.36
CA GLY A 50 -13.10 -18.01 1.32
C GLY A 50 -13.43 -19.43 1.80
N SER A 51 -13.61 -20.33 0.85
CA SER A 51 -13.82 -21.76 1.09
C SER A 51 -12.52 -22.52 1.39
N THR A 52 -12.64 -23.71 1.97
CA THR A 52 -11.52 -24.64 2.16
C THR A 52 -10.82 -24.94 0.84
N GLY A 53 -9.49 -25.05 0.89
CA GLY A 53 -8.64 -25.24 -0.28
C GLY A 53 -8.04 -23.96 -0.84
N ARG A 54 -8.49 -22.78 -0.39
CA ARG A 54 -7.89 -21.49 -0.80
C ARG A 54 -6.52 -21.25 -0.18
N VAL A 55 -5.59 -20.65 -0.94
CA VAL A 55 -4.28 -20.23 -0.41
C VAL A 55 -4.43 -18.89 0.33
N VAL A 56 -3.88 -18.81 1.55
CA VAL A 56 -3.92 -17.59 2.40
C VAL A 56 -2.73 -16.65 2.12
N GLY A 57 -2.73 -15.50 2.80
CA GLY A 57 -1.57 -14.59 2.81
C GLY A 57 -1.59 -13.51 1.73
N SER A 58 -0.99 -12.37 2.04
CA SER A 58 -1.08 -11.16 1.21
C SER A 58 0.24 -10.72 0.59
N ASP A 59 1.28 -10.49 1.40
CA ASP A 59 2.54 -9.91 0.93
C ASP A 59 3.57 -10.96 0.54
N PHE A 60 4.28 -10.72 -0.57
CA PHE A 60 5.40 -11.54 -1.03
C PHE A 60 6.52 -10.71 -1.66
N ALA A 61 7.70 -11.32 -1.73
CA ALA A 61 8.83 -10.90 -2.55
C ALA A 61 9.51 -12.11 -3.18
N GLY A 62 9.92 -12.01 -4.45
CA GLY A 62 10.44 -13.16 -5.20
C GLY A 62 11.13 -12.83 -6.52
N LEU A 63 11.42 -13.87 -7.28
CA LEU A 63 12.03 -13.79 -8.62
C LEU A 63 10.98 -14.07 -9.68
N VAL A 64 10.92 -13.23 -10.72
CA VAL A 64 10.08 -13.50 -11.89
C VAL A 64 10.65 -14.70 -12.65
N VAL A 65 9.86 -15.75 -12.82
CA VAL A 65 10.28 -16.98 -13.53
C VAL A 65 9.59 -17.17 -14.87
N ALA A 66 8.40 -16.60 -15.05
CA ALA A 66 7.70 -16.56 -16.33
C ALA A 66 6.78 -15.33 -16.41
N ARG A 67 6.38 -14.98 -17.63
CA ARG A 67 5.42 -13.91 -17.92
C ARG A 67 4.34 -14.48 -18.83
N GLY A 68 3.09 -14.11 -18.58
CA GLY A 68 2.02 -14.46 -19.50
C GLY A 68 2.10 -13.67 -20.82
N PRO A 69 1.25 -13.98 -21.81
CA PRO A 69 1.30 -13.33 -23.11
C PRO A 69 1.03 -11.82 -23.00
N ASN A 70 1.71 -11.02 -23.82
CA ASN A 70 1.31 -9.64 -24.04
C ASN A 70 0.01 -9.63 -24.85
N PRO A 71 -1.05 -8.92 -24.42
CA PRO A 71 -2.21 -8.71 -25.27
C PRO A 71 -1.83 -7.74 -26.39
N THR A 72 -1.26 -8.23 -27.49
CA THR A 72 -1.41 -7.70 -28.86
C THR A 72 -0.68 -8.57 -29.90
N ASN A 73 -1.46 -9.38 -30.62
CA ASN A 73 -1.48 -9.48 -32.08
C ASN A 73 -2.73 -10.29 -32.46
N LEU A 74 -3.93 -9.73 -32.23
CA LEU A 74 -5.07 -10.13 -33.04
C LEU A 74 -4.75 -9.69 -34.46
N SER A 75 -4.55 -10.68 -35.33
CA SER A 75 -4.30 -10.62 -36.76
C SER A 75 -4.56 -9.24 -37.41
N ARG A 76 -3.49 -8.57 -37.87
CA ARG A 76 -3.59 -7.87 -39.15
C ARG A 76 -3.87 -8.96 -40.17
N THR A 77 -5.14 -9.19 -40.47
CA THR A 77 -5.55 -9.89 -41.67
C THR A 77 -4.87 -9.18 -42.84
N SER A 78 -4.02 -9.93 -43.52
CA SER A 78 -3.41 -9.55 -44.78
C SER A 78 -4.50 -9.36 -45.82
N SER A 79 -4.98 -8.14 -45.98
CA SER A 79 -5.73 -7.73 -47.17
C SER A 79 -4.81 -6.91 -48.07
N ASN A 80 -4.53 -7.47 -49.24
CA ASN A 80 -3.89 -6.83 -50.37
C ASN A 80 -4.57 -5.51 -50.73
N ALA A 81 -3.76 -4.45 -50.86
CA ALA A 81 -3.98 -3.31 -51.75
C ALA A 81 -2.61 -2.65 -51.92
N GLN A 82 -1.89 -3.01 -52.98
CA GLN A 82 -1.76 -2.24 -54.22
C GLN A 82 -1.06 -0.89 -54.04
N ASP A 83 0.05 -0.79 -54.76
CA ASP A 83 0.89 0.36 -55.04
C ASP A 83 0.11 1.67 -55.21
N ASP A 84 0.69 2.76 -54.71
CA ASP A 84 0.85 3.96 -55.54
C ASP A 84 1.97 4.87 -55.02
N ASN A 85 2.90 5.14 -55.94
CA ASN A 85 4.02 6.07 -55.85
C ASN A 85 3.53 7.52 -56.04
N ASN A 86 3.91 8.44 -55.15
CA ASN A 86 4.42 9.81 -55.42
C ASN A 86 4.13 10.73 -54.24
N ASN A 87 5.16 11.39 -53.68
CA ASN A 87 5.61 12.70 -54.16
C ASN A 87 6.69 13.28 -53.22
N LYS A 88 7.63 13.99 -53.83
CA LYS A 88 8.81 14.62 -53.22
C LYS A 88 8.51 16.06 -52.75
N ASN A 89 9.35 16.51 -51.80
CA ASN A 89 9.93 17.85 -51.62
C ASN A 89 9.29 18.92 -50.69
N ASN A 90 10.24 19.66 -50.07
CA ASN A 90 10.24 20.98 -49.39
C ASN A 90 9.81 21.00 -47.92
N SER A 91 10.45 21.73 -46.99
CA SER A 91 11.57 22.70 -46.99
C SER A 91 11.99 23.02 -45.53
N GLU A 92 13.12 23.69 -45.35
CA GLU A 92 13.87 23.98 -44.10
C GLU A 92 13.24 24.95 -43.07
N ALA A 93 13.56 24.70 -41.78
CA ALA A 93 13.85 25.60 -40.62
C ALA A 93 12.78 26.59 -40.08
N PRO A 94 12.88 27.13 -38.82
CA PRO A 94 13.91 26.98 -37.78
C PRO A 94 13.40 26.59 -36.36
N TRP A 95 14.36 26.22 -35.50
CA TRP A 95 14.22 26.07 -34.05
C TRP A 95 14.02 27.42 -33.35
N PHE A 96 12.95 27.58 -32.58
CA PHE A 96 12.89 28.20 -31.24
C PHE A 96 11.48 27.99 -30.66
N GLY A 97 11.38 27.54 -29.40
CA GLY A 97 10.13 27.56 -28.64
C GLY A 97 9.65 26.20 -28.12
N SER A 98 9.89 25.98 -26.82
CA SER A 98 9.08 25.18 -25.90
C SER A 98 8.54 23.84 -26.44
N ARG A 99 9.36 22.78 -26.37
CA ARG A 99 8.84 21.44 -26.13
C ARG A 99 9.04 21.11 -24.66
N LEU A 100 8.02 21.40 -23.85
CA LEU A 100 7.63 20.40 -22.85
C LEU A 100 7.49 19.10 -23.64
N ARG A 101 8.48 18.21 -23.51
CA ARG A 101 8.30 16.81 -23.87
C ARG A 101 7.03 16.41 -23.14
N ARG A 102 5.94 16.19 -23.88
CA ARG A 102 4.89 15.29 -23.45
C ARG A 102 5.62 14.03 -23.06
N SER A 103 5.81 13.83 -21.76
CA SER A 103 6.30 12.58 -21.21
C SER A 103 5.33 11.54 -21.72
N SER A 104 5.77 10.73 -22.68
CA SER A 104 5.01 9.58 -23.15
C SER A 104 4.65 8.75 -21.92
N THR A 105 3.38 8.74 -21.55
CA THR A 105 2.82 7.86 -20.52
C THR A 105 2.89 6.37 -20.92
N ASN A 106 3.30 6.07 -22.15
CA ASN A 106 3.44 4.72 -22.70
C ASN A 106 4.90 4.24 -22.82
N LEU A 107 5.65 4.27 -21.72
CA LEU A 107 6.72 3.29 -21.52
C LEU A 107 6.30 2.40 -20.35
N SER A 108 5.46 1.41 -20.64
CA SER A 108 5.25 0.29 -19.73
C SER A 108 6.61 -0.34 -19.49
N ARG A 109 7.14 -0.17 -18.28
CA ARG A 109 8.44 -0.73 -17.93
C ARG A 109 8.28 -2.24 -17.92
N ILE A 110 8.94 -2.91 -18.86
CA ILE A 110 8.85 -4.36 -18.98
C ILE A 110 9.59 -4.98 -17.79
N ILE A 111 8.86 -5.69 -16.94
CA ILE A 111 9.41 -6.58 -15.92
C ILE A 111 9.77 -7.90 -16.62
N ASN A 112 11.00 -8.34 -16.45
CA ASN A 112 11.56 -9.48 -17.15
C ASN A 112 11.75 -10.68 -16.23
N ARG A 113 11.89 -11.86 -16.84
CA ARG A 113 12.39 -13.06 -16.14
C ARG A 113 13.73 -12.73 -15.48
N GLY A 114 13.89 -13.18 -14.23
CA GLY A 114 15.06 -12.89 -13.40
C GLY A 114 14.96 -11.62 -12.56
N ASP A 115 14.00 -10.72 -12.85
CA ASP A 115 13.80 -9.53 -12.02
C ASP A 115 13.37 -9.92 -10.60
N ARG A 116 13.89 -9.18 -9.63
CA ARG A 116 13.48 -9.25 -8.22
C ARG A 116 12.27 -8.34 -8.05
N VAL A 117 11.15 -8.88 -7.59
CA VAL A 117 9.90 -8.13 -7.44
C VAL A 117 9.23 -8.40 -6.10
N ALA A 118 8.49 -7.42 -5.62
CA ALA A 118 7.58 -7.58 -4.49
C ALA A 118 6.21 -7.01 -4.85
N GLY A 119 5.17 -7.53 -4.20
CA GLY A 119 3.79 -7.16 -4.47
C GLY A 119 2.89 -7.67 -3.36
N PHE A 120 1.58 -7.55 -3.57
CA PHE A 120 0.60 -8.14 -2.67
C PHE A 120 -0.60 -8.67 -3.45
N LEU A 121 -1.30 -9.62 -2.83
CA LEU A 121 -2.58 -10.16 -3.28
C LEU A 121 -3.55 -10.15 -2.09
N GLN A 122 -4.82 -10.44 -2.38
CA GLN A 122 -5.76 -10.80 -1.32
C GLN A 122 -5.64 -12.31 -1.04
N GLY A 123 -5.19 -12.67 0.16
CA GLY A 123 -5.21 -14.06 0.62
C GLY A 123 -6.64 -14.57 0.84
N ALA A 124 -6.87 -15.87 0.62
CA ALA A 124 -8.18 -16.51 0.79
C ALA A 124 -9.32 -15.78 0.07
N CYS A 125 -9.06 -15.31 -1.15
CA CYS A 125 -10.05 -14.59 -1.95
C CYS A 125 -11.32 -15.42 -2.14
N SER A 126 -12.48 -14.83 -1.85
CA SER A 126 -13.79 -15.45 -2.06
C SER A 126 -14.43 -15.06 -3.40
N ALA A 127 -13.96 -13.98 -4.04
CA ALA A 127 -14.57 -13.43 -5.24
C ALA A 127 -13.98 -13.97 -6.56
N ASN A 128 -12.75 -14.51 -6.54
CA ASN A 128 -12.10 -15.11 -7.72
C ASN A 128 -11.14 -16.23 -7.32
N ASP A 129 -10.67 -16.99 -8.31
CA ASP A 129 -9.81 -18.17 -8.11
C ASP A 129 -8.32 -17.90 -7.95
N ARG A 130 -7.90 -16.62 -7.83
CA ARG A 130 -6.48 -16.32 -7.61
C ARG A 130 -6.03 -16.81 -6.22
N PRO A 131 -4.93 -17.56 -6.14
CA PRO A 131 -4.38 -17.97 -4.86
C PRO A 131 -3.77 -16.78 -4.09
N GLY A 132 -3.76 -16.87 -2.76
CA GLY A 132 -3.01 -15.97 -1.90
C GLY A 132 -1.48 -16.12 -2.05
N ALA A 133 -0.76 -15.27 -1.33
CA ALA A 133 0.68 -15.09 -1.46
C ALA A 133 1.54 -16.10 -0.66
N PHE A 134 0.98 -16.84 0.29
CA PHE A 134 1.76 -17.76 1.13
C PHE A 134 1.96 -19.11 0.44
N ALA A 135 2.74 -19.09 -0.65
CA ALA A 135 3.07 -20.24 -1.48
C ALA A 135 4.50 -20.13 -2.02
N GLU A 136 5.05 -21.22 -2.57
CA GLU A 136 6.35 -21.21 -3.27
C GLU A 136 6.29 -20.43 -4.61
N TYR A 137 5.14 -20.42 -5.29
CA TYR A 137 4.94 -19.65 -6.51
C TYR A 137 3.63 -18.88 -6.46
N VAL A 138 3.64 -17.69 -7.04
CA VAL A 138 2.46 -16.81 -7.10
C VAL A 138 2.31 -16.21 -8.49
N VAL A 139 1.07 -16.05 -8.95
CA VAL A 139 0.73 -15.27 -10.14
C VAL A 139 0.19 -13.91 -9.70
N CYS A 140 0.76 -12.83 -10.23
CA CYS A 140 0.37 -11.46 -9.89
C CYS A 140 0.34 -10.58 -11.15
N PRO A 141 -0.65 -9.67 -11.30
CA PRO A 141 -0.63 -8.66 -12.34
C PRO A 141 0.68 -7.86 -12.34
N ALA A 142 1.30 -7.68 -13.51
CA ALA A 142 2.62 -7.07 -13.64
C ALA A 142 2.69 -5.61 -13.16
N ASP A 143 1.56 -4.90 -13.16
CA ASP A 143 1.39 -3.52 -12.69
C ASP A 143 1.09 -3.41 -11.19
N LEU A 144 0.89 -4.53 -10.49
CA LEU A 144 0.77 -4.58 -9.01
C LEU A 144 2.04 -5.01 -8.29
N VAL A 145 3.11 -5.26 -9.03
CA VAL A 145 4.41 -5.52 -8.45
C VAL A 145 5.33 -4.32 -8.64
N TRP A 146 6.30 -4.19 -7.74
CA TRP A 146 7.39 -3.25 -7.88
C TRP A 146 8.72 -3.99 -7.91
N ARG A 147 9.69 -3.46 -8.67
CA ARG A 147 11.03 -4.05 -8.75
C ARG A 147 11.84 -3.69 -7.52
N ILE A 148 12.42 -4.70 -6.89
CA ILE A 148 13.23 -4.56 -5.68
C ILE A 148 14.59 -3.96 -6.07
N PRO A 149 15.02 -2.84 -5.46
CA PRO A 149 16.35 -2.31 -5.65
C PRO A 149 17.43 -3.34 -5.30
N GLY A 150 18.52 -3.38 -6.06
CA GLY A 150 19.48 -4.49 -6.05
C GLY A 150 20.04 -4.89 -4.67
N ARG A 151 20.11 -3.96 -3.71
CA ARG A 151 20.65 -4.19 -2.35
C ARG A 151 19.60 -4.54 -1.29
N VAL A 152 18.32 -4.36 -1.56
CA VAL A 152 17.25 -4.61 -0.57
C VAL A 152 17.00 -6.13 -0.50
N PRO A 153 17.06 -6.78 0.67
CA PRO A 153 16.71 -8.20 0.85
C PRO A 153 15.24 -8.50 0.52
N TYR A 154 14.90 -9.77 0.25
CA TYR A 154 13.50 -10.14 -0.06
C TYR A 154 12.58 -9.97 1.14
N GLU A 155 13.11 -10.25 2.33
CA GLU A 155 12.43 -10.17 3.62
C GLU A 155 11.97 -8.74 3.90
N GLU A 156 12.87 -7.78 3.69
CA GLU A 156 12.56 -6.36 3.79
C GLU A 156 11.59 -5.91 2.69
N ALA A 157 11.81 -6.32 1.44
CA ALA A 157 10.91 -5.96 0.33
C ALA A 157 9.48 -6.48 0.52
N ALA A 158 9.31 -7.71 1.05
CA ALA A 158 8.00 -8.28 1.34
C ALA A 158 7.24 -7.45 2.40
N ALA A 159 7.94 -6.71 3.26
CA ALA A 159 7.32 -5.89 4.29
C ALA A 159 6.69 -4.57 3.77
N VAL A 160 6.84 -4.24 2.49
CA VAL A 160 6.44 -2.92 1.93
C VAL A 160 5.03 -2.92 1.34
N SER A 161 4.69 -3.91 0.51
CA SER A 161 3.62 -3.76 -0.50
C SER A 161 2.25 -3.39 0.06
N LEU A 162 1.63 -4.23 0.90
CA LEU A 162 0.30 -3.97 1.45
C LEU A 162 0.29 -2.72 2.35
N CYS A 163 1.18 -2.65 3.34
CA CYS A 163 1.16 -1.55 4.31
C CYS A 163 1.52 -0.21 3.68
N GLY A 164 2.47 -0.20 2.74
CA GLY A 164 2.86 1.00 1.99
C GLY A 164 1.73 1.53 1.12
N LEU A 165 1.01 0.64 0.41
CA LEU A 165 -0.15 1.05 -0.37
C LEU A 165 -1.32 1.52 0.51
N THR A 166 -1.58 0.84 1.64
CA THR A 166 -2.58 1.28 2.64
C THR A 166 -2.29 2.70 3.13
N ALA A 167 -1.02 2.98 3.45
CA ALA A 167 -0.55 4.31 3.84
C ALA A 167 -0.77 5.33 2.71
N ALA A 168 -0.33 5.01 1.49
CA ALA A 168 -0.44 5.89 0.33
C ALA A 168 -1.89 6.23 -0.04
N GLN A 169 -2.78 5.24 -0.08
CA GLN A 169 -4.20 5.48 -0.35
C GLN A 169 -4.83 6.36 0.73
N GLY A 170 -4.58 6.07 2.01
CA GLY A 170 -5.13 6.89 3.09
C GLY A 170 -4.60 8.33 3.05
N LEU A 171 -3.31 8.52 2.73
CA LEU A 171 -2.68 9.83 2.72
C LEU A 171 -3.03 10.67 1.50
N PHE A 172 -2.84 10.13 0.30
CA PHE A 172 -2.94 10.90 -0.95
C PHE A 172 -4.33 10.83 -1.56
N PHE A 173 -4.95 9.64 -1.56
CA PHE A 173 -6.27 9.47 -2.15
C PHE A 173 -7.33 10.07 -1.22
N ARG A 174 -7.37 9.64 0.04
CA ARG A 174 -8.42 10.00 1.01
C ARG A 174 -8.21 11.37 1.66
N LEU A 175 -7.09 11.59 2.34
CA LEU A 175 -6.82 12.88 3.00
C LEU A 175 -6.53 14.01 1.99
N GLY A 176 -6.01 13.66 0.81
CA GLY A 176 -5.79 14.60 -0.28
C GLY A 176 -4.47 15.36 -0.19
N LEU A 177 -3.45 14.81 0.47
CA LEU A 177 -2.10 15.34 0.36
C LEU A 177 -1.54 15.06 -1.04
N ASP A 178 -0.63 15.91 -1.51
CA ASP A 178 -0.02 15.75 -2.82
C ASP A 178 0.96 14.57 -2.84
N ALA A 179 0.73 13.64 -3.76
CA ALA A 179 1.61 12.49 -3.97
C ALA A 179 2.83 12.88 -4.82
N PRO A 180 4.01 12.26 -4.59
CA PRO A 180 5.18 12.42 -5.44
C PRO A 180 5.09 11.64 -6.78
N PHE A 181 3.90 11.19 -7.15
CA PHE A 181 3.60 10.45 -8.37
C PHE A 181 2.19 10.80 -8.87
N ARG A 182 1.92 10.52 -10.15
CA ARG A 182 0.63 10.77 -10.80
C ARG A 182 -0.05 9.47 -11.20
N TRP A 183 -1.36 9.44 -11.12
CA TRP A 183 -2.21 8.35 -11.60
C TRP A 183 -3.28 8.90 -12.55
N GLU A 184 -3.89 8.01 -13.32
CA GLU A 184 -4.99 8.37 -14.21
C GLU A 184 -6.28 8.45 -13.38
N ASP A 185 -6.96 9.57 -13.54
CA ASP A 185 -8.24 9.86 -12.90
C ASP A 185 -9.13 10.50 -13.95
N ASP A 186 -9.84 9.65 -14.67
CA ASP A 186 -10.83 10.00 -15.68
C ASP A 186 -12.24 10.16 -15.06
N SER A 187 -12.34 10.21 -13.73
CA SER A 187 -13.60 10.44 -13.03
C SER A 187 -13.92 11.94 -12.92
N ASP A 188 -15.21 12.27 -12.76
CA ASP A 188 -15.66 13.63 -12.45
C ASP A 188 -15.03 14.17 -11.14
N GLU A 189 -14.60 13.29 -10.22
CA GLU A 189 -13.90 13.68 -8.98
C GLU A 189 -12.49 14.26 -9.25
N GLY A 190 -11.79 13.72 -10.26
CA GLY A 190 -10.49 14.23 -10.70
C GLY A 190 -10.58 15.60 -11.39
N VAL A 191 -11.69 15.86 -12.10
CA VAL A 191 -11.99 17.16 -12.72
C VAL A 191 -12.24 18.23 -11.66
N LEU A 192 -12.95 17.91 -10.57
CA LEU A 192 -13.20 18.84 -9.46
C LEU A 192 -11.93 19.25 -8.71
N ARG A 193 -10.97 18.34 -8.48
CA ARG A 193 -9.66 18.68 -7.90
C ARG A 193 -8.80 19.57 -8.81
N ARG A 194 -8.85 19.36 -10.13
CA ARG A 194 -8.16 20.25 -11.11
C ARG A 194 -8.77 21.66 -11.11
N VAL A 195 -10.10 21.78 -11.03
CA VAL A 195 -10.78 23.09 -10.97
C VAL A 195 -10.46 23.86 -9.68
N GLN A 196 -10.31 23.19 -8.53
CA GLN A 196 -9.95 23.87 -7.28
C GLN A 196 -8.47 24.29 -7.21
N SER A 197 -7.58 23.60 -7.94
CA SER A 197 -6.16 23.98 -8.02
C SER A 197 -5.87 25.03 -9.10
N GLU A 198 -6.70 25.12 -10.14
CA GLU A 198 -6.57 26.13 -11.22
C GLU A 198 -7.50 27.36 -11.06
N GLY A 199 -8.42 27.36 -10.09
CA GLY A 199 -9.40 28.44 -9.85
C GLY A 199 -8.89 29.71 -9.16
N GLY A 200 -7.59 30.01 -9.26
CA GLY A 200 -6.96 31.20 -8.66
C GLY A 200 -6.78 32.36 -9.63
N GLY A 201 -7.82 32.82 -10.33
CA GLY A 201 -7.65 34.01 -11.18
C GLY A 201 -8.86 34.45 -12.00
N SER A 202 -9.73 35.27 -11.40
CA SER A 202 -10.40 36.35 -12.13
C SER A 202 -10.73 37.49 -11.16
N GLY A 203 -10.51 38.71 -11.64
CA GLY A 203 -10.24 39.89 -10.82
C GLY A 203 -11.46 40.52 -10.16
N GLY A 204 -11.24 41.00 -8.93
CA GLY A 204 -12.15 41.88 -8.20
C GLY A 204 -11.31 42.75 -7.26
N ARG A 205 -11.19 44.04 -7.59
CA ARG A 205 -10.43 45.04 -6.82
C ARG A 205 -11.07 45.20 -5.43
N GLY A 206 -10.47 44.56 -4.42
CA GLY A 206 -10.89 44.74 -3.02
C GLY A 206 -10.32 43.72 -2.02
N ARG A 207 -9.01 43.40 -2.02
CA ARG A 207 -8.43 42.42 -1.07
C ARG A 207 -6.96 42.67 -0.70
N ALA A 208 -6.64 43.80 -0.07
CA ALA A 208 -5.32 43.95 0.56
C ALA A 208 -5.22 43.17 1.89
N GLY A 209 -6.30 43.07 2.67
CA GLY A 209 -6.31 42.35 3.96
C GLY A 209 -6.48 40.82 3.85
N GLY A 210 -7.23 40.32 2.86
CA GLY A 210 -7.47 38.88 2.67
C GLY A 210 -6.25 38.12 2.11
N GLN A 211 -5.43 38.79 1.30
CA GLN A 211 -4.22 38.19 0.72
C GLN A 211 -3.11 37.98 1.77
N GLN A 212 -2.97 38.89 2.73
CA GLN A 212 -2.00 38.74 3.82
C GLN A 212 -2.37 37.62 4.80
N GLN A 213 -3.67 37.44 5.12
CA GLN A 213 -4.14 36.33 5.96
C GLN A 213 -4.02 34.97 5.27
N GLN A 214 -4.33 34.88 3.96
CA GLN A 214 -4.12 33.65 3.18
C GLN A 214 -2.63 33.30 3.03
N GLN A 215 -1.77 34.29 2.77
CA GLN A 215 -0.31 34.07 2.74
C GLN A 215 0.26 33.68 4.12
N GLN A 216 -0.26 34.24 5.23
CA GLN A 216 0.13 33.84 6.58
C GLN A 216 -0.35 32.43 6.95
N GLN A 217 -1.55 32.02 6.53
CA GLN A 217 -2.04 30.64 6.72
C GLN A 217 -1.21 29.63 5.91
N GLN A 218 -0.82 29.97 4.67
CA GLN A 218 0.07 29.13 3.85
C GLN A 218 1.49 29.03 4.43
N ARG A 219 1.92 29.97 5.29
CA ARG A 219 3.23 29.92 5.95
C ARG A 219 3.29 29.05 7.21
N ARG A 220 2.18 28.83 7.91
CA ARG A 220 2.15 27.99 9.12
C ARG A 220 2.30 26.52 8.75
N PRO A 221 3.14 25.70 9.42
CA PRO A 221 3.24 24.27 9.12
C PRO A 221 1.89 23.56 9.19
N LEU A 222 1.66 22.61 8.29
CA LEU A 222 0.50 21.73 8.35
C LEU A 222 0.73 20.73 9.50
N SER A 223 -0.08 20.77 10.56
CA SER A 223 -0.02 19.77 11.65
C SER A 223 -0.72 18.48 11.22
N PHE A 224 -0.02 17.34 11.33
CA PHE A 224 -0.50 16.02 10.94
C PHE A 224 -0.28 15.03 12.09
N LEU A 225 -1.33 14.31 12.53
CA LEU A 225 -1.23 13.24 13.54
C LEU A 225 -1.20 11.86 12.88
N VAL A 226 -0.33 10.98 13.36
CA VAL A 226 -0.40 9.53 13.12
C VAL A 226 -0.63 8.82 14.45
N TYR A 227 -1.81 8.23 14.64
CA TYR A 227 -2.07 7.34 15.76
C TYR A 227 -1.63 5.92 15.41
N GLY A 228 -0.90 5.26 16.31
CA GLY A 228 -0.21 4.02 16.00
C GLY A 228 1.06 4.27 15.18
N ALA A 229 1.87 5.27 15.57
CA ALA A 229 3.05 5.70 14.81
C ALA A 229 4.12 4.59 14.64
N SER A 230 4.17 3.60 15.54
CA SER A 230 5.06 2.44 15.43
C SER A 230 4.42 1.19 14.79
N THR A 231 3.20 1.29 14.23
CA THR A 231 2.64 0.20 13.42
C THR A 231 3.29 0.20 12.04
N SER A 232 3.20 -0.92 11.31
CA SER A 232 3.75 -1.00 9.95
C SER A 232 3.16 0.07 9.02
N VAL A 233 1.84 0.32 9.10
CA VAL A 233 1.19 1.38 8.32
C VAL A 233 1.62 2.77 8.82
N GLY A 234 1.64 3.01 10.13
CA GLY A 234 2.03 4.31 10.70
C GLY A 234 3.44 4.75 10.29
N MET A 235 4.38 3.82 10.28
CA MET A 235 5.75 4.05 9.82
C MET A 235 5.83 4.43 8.34
N TYR A 236 5.05 3.78 7.45
CA TYR A 236 4.98 4.21 6.04
C TYR A 236 4.23 5.52 5.84
N VAL A 237 3.21 5.82 6.66
CA VAL A 237 2.53 7.14 6.64
C VAL A 237 3.53 8.24 6.96
N ALA A 238 4.39 8.07 7.97
CA ALA A 238 5.42 9.05 8.31
C ALA A 238 6.35 9.34 7.12
N GLN A 239 6.90 8.28 6.50
CA GLN A 239 7.77 8.41 5.34
C GLN A 239 7.06 9.11 4.18
N LEU A 240 5.82 8.73 3.85
CA LEU A 240 5.07 9.32 2.74
C LEU A 240 4.67 10.78 3.01
N VAL A 241 4.40 11.14 4.27
CA VAL A 241 4.21 12.54 4.68
C VAL A 241 5.49 13.34 4.40
N ARG A 242 6.67 12.80 4.71
CA ARG A 242 7.95 13.45 4.41
C ARG A 242 8.17 13.57 2.90
N ARG A 243 7.86 12.55 2.10
CA ARG A 243 7.92 12.61 0.63
C ARG A 243 6.97 13.65 0.03
N SER A 244 5.76 13.79 0.60
CA SER A 244 4.83 14.85 0.21
C SER A 244 5.35 16.24 0.57
N SER A 245 5.92 16.39 1.76
CA SER A 245 6.54 17.64 2.21
C SER A 245 7.71 18.07 1.31
N GLU A 246 8.58 17.12 0.94
CA GLU A 246 9.68 17.36 -0.01
C GLU A 246 9.17 17.71 -1.41
N HIS A 247 8.17 16.98 -1.90
CA HIS A 247 7.61 17.17 -3.24
C HIS A 247 6.96 18.55 -3.42
N THR A 248 6.28 19.04 -2.39
CA THR A 248 5.51 20.29 -2.43
C THR A 248 6.25 21.49 -1.84
N GLY A 249 7.33 21.27 -1.08
CA GLY A 249 7.93 22.29 -0.22
C GLY A 249 7.05 22.70 0.97
N ARG A 250 5.88 22.07 1.16
CA ARG A 250 4.98 22.37 2.27
C ARG A 250 5.57 21.82 3.56
N ARG A 251 5.86 22.69 4.54
CA ARG A 251 6.30 22.24 5.86
C ARG A 251 5.18 21.51 6.58
N ILE A 252 5.45 20.30 7.05
CA ILE A 252 4.53 19.48 7.85
C ILE A 252 5.13 19.26 9.23
N ARG A 253 4.35 19.57 10.27
CA ARG A 253 4.63 19.19 11.66
C ARG A 253 3.98 17.84 11.92
N LEU A 254 4.78 16.80 11.98
CA LEU A 254 4.33 15.43 12.16
C LEU A 254 4.34 15.04 13.64
N ILE A 255 3.17 14.62 14.13
CA ILE A 255 2.94 14.23 15.51
C ILE A 255 2.59 12.75 15.51
N GLY A 256 3.20 11.96 16.40
CA GLY A 256 2.93 10.52 16.50
C GLY A 256 2.43 10.12 17.89
N ALA A 257 1.44 9.23 17.95
CA ALA A 257 1.06 8.55 19.19
C ALA A 257 1.63 7.13 19.18
N ALA A 258 2.55 6.83 20.10
CA ALA A 258 3.22 5.54 20.21
C ALA A 258 3.78 5.31 21.62
N ASN A 259 4.11 4.04 21.93
CA ASN A 259 4.77 3.70 23.18
C ASN A 259 6.16 4.40 23.25
N PRO A 260 6.52 5.06 24.38
CA PRO A 260 7.81 5.70 24.61
C PRO A 260 9.03 4.87 24.24
N ARG A 261 8.97 3.54 24.40
CA ARG A 261 10.07 2.64 24.03
C ARG A 261 10.46 2.70 22.54
N ASN A 262 9.57 3.15 21.67
CA ASN A 262 9.80 3.27 20.23
C ASN A 262 10.16 4.71 19.81
N TRP A 263 10.23 5.67 20.73
CA TRP A 263 10.34 7.08 20.37
C TRP A 263 11.67 7.44 19.72
N ASP A 264 12.78 6.86 20.16
CA ASP A 264 14.08 7.15 19.56
C ASP A 264 14.10 6.72 18.10
N MET A 265 13.66 5.50 17.81
CA MET A 265 13.48 5.02 16.43
C MET A 265 12.58 5.96 15.60
N LEU A 266 11.44 6.39 16.16
CA LEU A 266 10.48 7.24 15.44
C LEU A 266 10.97 8.68 15.20
N LYS A 267 11.88 9.20 16.02
CA LYS A 267 12.46 10.55 15.82
C LYS A 267 13.51 10.57 14.72
N GLU A 268 14.15 9.44 14.46
CA GLU A 268 15.19 9.32 13.43
C GLU A 268 14.59 9.19 12.02
N GLU A 269 15.43 9.47 11.02
CA GLU A 269 15.12 9.12 9.62
C GLU A 269 14.87 7.60 9.51
N PRO A 270 13.87 7.16 8.73
CA PRO A 270 13.13 7.93 7.73
C PRO A 270 11.80 8.51 8.23
N TYR A 271 11.46 8.33 9.51
CA TYR A 271 10.16 8.70 10.06
C TYR A 271 10.12 10.16 10.50
N ALA A 272 11.20 10.59 11.18
CA ALA A 272 11.48 11.95 11.56
C ALA A 272 10.30 12.66 12.25
N TYR A 273 9.64 12.04 13.24
CA TYR A 273 8.51 12.67 13.95
C TYR A 273 8.97 13.93 14.72
N ASP A 274 8.26 15.05 14.57
CA ASP A 274 8.58 16.30 15.27
C ASP A 274 8.17 16.25 16.75
N HIS A 275 7.06 15.58 17.03
CA HIS A 275 6.54 15.38 18.39
C HIS A 275 5.97 13.97 18.55
N LEU A 276 6.15 13.40 19.74
CA LEU A 276 5.59 12.11 20.12
C LEU A 276 4.83 12.24 21.44
N VAL A 277 3.70 11.54 21.52
CA VAL A 277 2.89 11.42 22.74
C VAL A 277 2.70 9.95 23.10
N ASP A 278 2.62 9.64 24.39
CA ASP A 278 2.34 8.29 24.86
C ASP A 278 0.84 8.05 24.77
N TYR A 279 0.41 7.12 23.92
CA TYR A 279 -1.01 6.81 23.75
C TYR A 279 -1.67 6.26 25.02
N ARG A 280 -0.88 5.84 26.02
CA ARG A 280 -1.37 5.33 27.31
C ARG A 280 -1.69 6.44 28.30
N ASP A 281 -1.20 7.65 28.06
CA ASP A 281 -1.55 8.84 28.83
C ASP A 281 -2.94 9.32 28.42
N ARG A 282 -3.89 9.38 29.36
CA ARG A 282 -5.27 9.80 29.07
C ARG A 282 -5.38 11.23 28.51
N SER A 283 -4.36 12.07 28.74
CA SER A 283 -4.30 13.44 28.23
C SER A 283 -3.64 13.55 26.85
N TRP A 284 -3.24 12.43 26.22
CA TRP A 284 -2.57 12.45 24.92
C TRP A 284 -3.32 13.27 23.85
N PRO A 285 -4.68 13.27 23.75
CA PRO A 285 -5.36 14.07 22.75
C PRO A 285 -5.16 15.58 22.99
N GLU A 286 -5.21 16.01 24.25
CA GLU A 286 -4.99 17.41 24.64
C GLU A 286 -3.55 17.85 24.38
N GLN A 287 -2.58 16.95 24.63
CA GLN A 287 -1.18 17.19 24.30
C GLN A 287 -1.01 17.42 22.79
N VAL A 288 -1.65 16.60 21.94
CA VAL A 288 -1.67 16.80 20.48
C VAL A 288 -2.27 18.15 20.11
N ARG A 289 -3.42 18.53 20.69
CA ARG A 289 -4.05 19.84 20.42
C ARG A 289 -3.15 21.00 20.84
N ARG A 290 -2.41 20.87 21.93
CA ARG A 290 -1.46 21.89 22.41
C ARG A 290 -0.30 22.10 21.44
N VAL A 291 0.39 21.03 21.04
CA VAL A 291 1.54 21.12 20.11
C VAL A 291 1.14 21.48 18.68
N SER A 292 -0.13 21.27 18.30
CA SER A 292 -0.69 21.66 17.00
C SER A 292 -1.37 23.02 16.99
N SER A 293 -1.36 23.76 18.12
CA SER A 293 -1.98 25.08 18.25
C SER A 293 -3.49 25.10 17.99
N GLY A 294 -4.21 24.17 18.62
CA GLY A 294 -5.68 24.10 18.61
C GLY A 294 -6.29 22.91 17.85
N GLY A 295 -5.45 22.03 17.31
CA GLY A 295 -5.86 20.80 16.64
C GLY A 295 -5.14 20.58 15.31
N VAL A 296 -5.07 19.31 14.90
CA VAL A 296 -4.41 18.91 13.65
C VAL A 296 -5.33 19.07 12.45
N TYR A 297 -4.74 19.36 11.27
CA TYR A 297 -5.49 19.47 10.02
C TYR A 297 -5.82 18.09 9.45
N HIS A 298 -4.92 17.14 9.65
CA HIS A 298 -5.07 15.78 9.20
C HIS A 298 -4.67 14.82 10.32
N ALA A 299 -5.43 13.75 10.47
CA ALA A 299 -5.10 12.64 11.32
C ALA A 299 -5.22 11.32 10.53
N TYR A 300 -4.30 10.41 10.79
CA TYR A 300 -4.32 9.05 10.28
C TYR A 300 -4.32 8.10 11.46
N ASP A 301 -5.41 7.33 11.61
CA ASP A 301 -5.49 6.28 12.61
C ASP A 301 -5.08 4.95 11.98
N ALA A 302 -3.83 4.53 12.25
CA ALA A 302 -3.27 3.29 11.74
C ALA A 302 -3.66 2.05 12.58
N VAL A 303 -4.58 2.21 13.54
CA VAL A 303 -5.13 1.13 14.38
C VAL A 303 -6.62 0.95 14.10
N SER A 304 -7.42 2.03 14.22
CA SER A 304 -8.85 2.08 13.91
C SER A 304 -9.70 1.01 14.63
N GLU A 305 -9.49 0.86 15.93
CA GLU A 305 -10.19 -0.12 16.76
C GLU A 305 -10.74 0.52 18.04
N GLY A 306 -11.98 0.17 18.41
CA GLY A 306 -12.61 0.62 19.65
C GLY A 306 -12.65 2.14 19.78
N SER A 307 -12.09 2.68 20.86
CA SER A 307 -12.12 4.13 21.16
C SER A 307 -11.13 4.97 20.36
N THR A 308 -10.18 4.34 19.65
CA THR A 308 -9.10 5.06 18.93
C THR A 308 -9.65 6.10 17.96
N VAL A 309 -10.62 5.74 17.13
CA VAL A 309 -11.23 6.65 16.14
C VAL A 309 -11.85 7.88 16.81
N ARG A 310 -12.57 7.67 17.92
CA ARG A 310 -13.16 8.77 18.72
C ARG A 310 -12.08 9.68 19.28
N GLU A 311 -11.08 9.12 19.95
CA GLU A 311 -10.01 9.88 20.59
C GLU A 311 -9.16 10.65 19.55
N VAL A 312 -8.81 10.02 18.43
CA VAL A 312 -8.11 10.66 17.32
C VAL A 312 -8.94 11.79 16.72
N SER A 313 -10.24 11.58 16.50
CA SER A 313 -11.12 12.64 15.98
C SER A 313 -11.11 13.87 16.89
N SER A 314 -11.07 13.68 18.21
CA SER A 314 -11.07 14.78 19.19
C SER A 314 -9.82 15.68 19.11
N THR A 315 -8.76 15.23 18.44
CA THR A 315 -7.54 16.02 18.21
C THR A 315 -7.65 16.97 17.02
N LEU A 316 -8.68 16.80 16.19
CA LEU A 316 -8.89 17.61 15.00
C LEU A 316 -9.24 19.05 15.37
N ARG A 317 -8.85 19.97 14.50
CA ARG A 317 -9.43 21.30 14.45
C ARG A 317 -10.71 21.30 13.61
N GLU A 318 -11.45 22.40 13.61
CA GLU A 318 -12.57 22.61 12.69
C GLU A 318 -12.13 22.43 11.23
N GLY A 319 -12.86 21.60 10.49
CA GLY A 319 -12.54 21.23 9.09
C GLY A 319 -11.38 20.23 8.93
N GLY A 320 -10.85 19.69 10.03
CA GLY A 320 -9.83 18.65 9.99
C GLY A 320 -10.37 17.33 9.42
N LYS A 321 -9.49 16.52 8.82
CA LYS A 321 -9.83 15.22 8.21
C LYS A 321 -9.18 14.05 8.94
N LEU A 322 -9.90 12.95 9.03
CA LEU A 322 -9.43 11.70 9.63
C LEU A 322 -9.51 10.55 8.62
N ALA A 323 -8.41 9.86 8.39
CA ALA A 323 -8.38 8.59 7.68
C ALA A 323 -8.26 7.42 8.66
N VAL A 324 -9.02 6.36 8.40
CA VAL A 324 -9.04 5.12 9.20
C VAL A 324 -8.74 3.91 8.31
N VAL A 325 -8.15 2.87 8.90
CA VAL A 325 -7.75 1.63 8.19
C VAL A 325 -8.69 0.45 8.45
N ARG A 326 -9.68 0.61 9.34
CA ARG A 326 -10.73 -0.38 9.58
C ARG A 326 -12.11 0.27 9.51
N SER A 327 -13.10 -0.51 9.07
CA SER A 327 -14.47 -0.04 8.84
C SER A 327 -15.35 -0.20 10.09
N LYS A 328 -16.27 0.75 10.29
CA LYS A 328 -17.32 0.67 11.33
C LYS A 328 -18.35 -0.41 11.00
N GLU A 329 -18.64 -0.62 9.71
CA GLU A 329 -19.55 -1.65 9.21
C GLU A 329 -19.02 -3.06 9.50
N ALA A 330 -17.70 -3.23 9.53
CA ALA A 330 -17.03 -4.45 9.97
C ALA A 330 -16.99 -4.59 11.53
N GLY A 331 -17.63 -3.68 12.27
CA GLY A 331 -17.71 -3.71 13.74
C GLY A 331 -16.42 -3.30 14.46
N ALA A 332 -15.43 -2.74 13.78
CA ALA A 332 -14.14 -2.41 14.38
C ALA A 332 -14.22 -1.23 15.38
N TRP A 333 -15.17 -0.31 15.20
CA TRP A 333 -15.37 0.87 16.03
C TRP A 333 -16.80 1.41 15.84
N GLN A 334 -17.21 2.37 16.68
CA GLN A 334 -18.56 2.95 16.69
C GLN A 334 -18.53 4.47 16.49
N THR A 335 -19.60 5.04 15.93
CA THR A 335 -19.68 6.48 15.61
C THR A 335 -19.91 7.38 16.82
N GLU A 336 -20.29 6.83 17.96
CA GLU A 336 -20.58 7.60 19.17
C GLU A 336 -19.37 8.42 19.64
N GLY A 337 -19.56 9.74 19.75
CA GLY A 337 -18.53 10.69 20.17
C GLY A 337 -17.46 11.01 19.11
N VAL A 338 -17.55 10.44 17.90
CA VAL A 338 -16.65 10.77 16.80
C VAL A 338 -16.99 12.17 16.27
N SER A 339 -16.04 13.09 16.36
CA SER A 339 -16.27 14.53 16.12
C SER A 339 -16.18 14.97 14.65
N ALA A 340 -15.71 14.08 13.76
CA ALA A 340 -15.64 14.31 12.32
C ALA A 340 -15.83 13.00 11.56
N GLU A 341 -16.41 13.05 10.36
CA GLU A 341 -16.56 11.87 9.53
C GLU A 341 -15.20 11.24 9.20
N ALA A 342 -15.03 9.97 9.59
CA ALA A 342 -13.81 9.21 9.32
C ALA A 342 -13.87 8.63 7.90
N ILE A 343 -12.84 8.93 7.10
CA ILE A 343 -12.75 8.48 5.70
C ILE A 343 -12.07 7.11 5.68
N TYR A 344 -12.84 6.09 5.31
CA TYR A 344 -12.38 4.70 5.20
C TYR A 344 -12.18 4.29 3.74
N GLY A 345 -11.27 3.35 3.50
CA GLY A 345 -11.23 2.54 2.28
C GLY A 345 -10.31 1.35 2.44
N ALA A 346 -10.68 0.21 1.88
CA ALA A 346 -9.91 -1.02 1.95
C ALA A 346 -8.72 -0.97 0.97
N VAL A 347 -7.56 -1.53 1.35
CA VAL A 347 -6.40 -1.62 0.43
C VAL A 347 -6.73 -2.42 -0.84
N TRP A 348 -7.65 -3.37 -0.72
CA TRP A 348 -8.15 -4.23 -1.78
C TRP A 348 -8.76 -3.48 -2.97
N GLU A 349 -9.18 -2.23 -2.78
CA GLU A 349 -9.67 -1.36 -3.84
C GLU A 349 -8.65 -1.17 -4.99
N GLY A 350 -7.35 -1.35 -4.71
CA GLY A 350 -6.29 -1.28 -5.70
C GLY A 350 -6.15 -2.53 -6.58
N LEU A 351 -6.82 -3.64 -6.24
CA LEU A 351 -6.70 -4.89 -6.98
C LEU A 351 -7.42 -4.86 -8.33
N GLY A 352 -8.38 -3.96 -8.52
CA GLY A 352 -9.14 -3.86 -9.77
C GLY A 352 -10.20 -4.95 -9.96
N GLU A 353 -10.54 -5.67 -8.89
CA GLU A 353 -11.55 -6.72 -8.84
C GLU A 353 -12.54 -6.41 -7.71
N ASP A 354 -13.74 -7.00 -7.79
CA ASP A 354 -14.63 -7.04 -6.64
C ASP A 354 -14.04 -7.94 -5.55
N VAL A 355 -14.08 -7.47 -4.31
CA VAL A 355 -13.44 -8.14 -3.18
C VAL A 355 -14.39 -8.19 -1.99
N GLU A 356 -14.66 -9.38 -1.47
CA GLU A 356 -15.39 -9.48 -0.21
C GLU A 356 -14.47 -9.19 0.99
N TYR A 357 -15.01 -8.40 1.91
CA TYR A 357 -14.32 -7.95 3.12
C TYR A 357 -15.34 -7.74 4.24
N HIS A 358 -15.36 -8.61 5.26
CA HIS A 358 -16.24 -8.48 6.43
C HIS A 358 -17.71 -8.20 6.10
N ASN A 359 -18.34 -9.11 5.35
CA ASN A 359 -19.74 -9.00 4.90
C ASN A 359 -20.04 -7.80 3.97
N LEU A 360 -19.01 -7.11 3.48
CA LEU A 360 -19.11 -6.05 2.49
C LEU A 360 -18.45 -6.51 1.20
N VAL A 361 -18.91 -5.99 0.06
CA VAL A 361 -18.21 -6.12 -1.22
C VAL A 361 -17.54 -4.78 -1.53
N VAL A 362 -16.22 -4.77 -1.48
CA VAL A 362 -15.38 -3.69 -2.00
C VAL A 362 -15.43 -3.79 -3.52
N ARG A 363 -16.14 -2.87 -4.17
CA ARG A 363 -16.31 -2.86 -5.62
C ARG A 363 -15.03 -2.44 -6.33
N THR A 364 -14.80 -3.02 -7.51
CA THR A 364 -13.72 -2.61 -8.40
C THR A 364 -13.81 -1.11 -8.73
N SER A 365 -12.65 -0.47 -8.83
CA SER A 365 -12.54 0.95 -9.17
C SER A 365 -11.33 1.18 -10.07
N PRO A 366 -11.53 1.56 -11.35
CA PRO A 366 -10.44 1.83 -12.28
C PRO A 366 -9.47 2.90 -11.77
N VAL A 367 -9.98 3.94 -11.10
CA VAL A 367 -9.17 5.03 -10.53
C VAL A 367 -8.31 4.51 -9.36
N LYS A 368 -8.88 3.71 -8.44
CA LYS A 368 -8.11 3.17 -7.31
C LYS A 368 -7.09 2.12 -7.77
N ARG A 369 -7.42 1.36 -8.83
CA ARG A 369 -6.48 0.49 -9.54
C ARG A 369 -5.33 1.29 -10.16
N SER A 370 -5.63 2.37 -10.88
CA SER A 370 -4.63 3.25 -11.48
C SER A 370 -3.71 3.87 -10.42
N PHE A 371 -4.27 4.31 -9.30
CA PHE A 371 -3.49 4.77 -8.14
C PHE A 371 -2.50 3.72 -7.62
N ALA A 372 -2.96 2.47 -7.43
CA ALA A 372 -2.12 1.39 -6.95
C ALA A 372 -0.98 1.06 -7.93
N ALA A 373 -1.28 0.98 -9.23
CA ALA A 373 -0.28 0.78 -10.28
C ALA A 373 0.75 1.93 -10.31
N ALA A 374 0.29 3.18 -10.19
CA ALA A 374 1.17 4.35 -10.15
C ALA A 374 2.09 4.34 -8.92
N PHE A 375 1.59 3.91 -7.76
CA PHE A 375 2.38 3.76 -6.54
C PHE A 375 3.50 2.72 -6.70
N TYR A 376 3.20 1.53 -7.21
CA TYR A 376 4.23 0.48 -7.42
C TYR A 376 5.21 0.84 -8.53
N LYS A 377 4.75 1.56 -9.55
CA LYS A 377 5.64 2.17 -10.54
C LYS A 377 6.60 3.17 -9.89
N TRP A 378 6.08 4.07 -9.04
CA TRP A 378 6.91 5.04 -8.32
C TRP A 378 7.98 4.36 -7.46
N LEU A 379 7.64 3.30 -6.71
CA LEU A 379 8.62 2.50 -5.98
C LEU A 379 9.70 1.90 -6.91
N SER A 380 9.29 1.36 -8.06
CA SER A 380 10.19 0.76 -9.05
C SER A 380 11.15 1.76 -9.71
N ASP A 381 10.77 3.03 -9.74
CA ASP A 381 11.52 4.13 -10.35
C ASP A 381 12.42 4.86 -9.34
N GLY A 382 12.62 4.29 -8.16
CA GLY A 382 13.47 4.84 -7.10
C GLY A 382 12.70 5.65 -6.06
N GLY A 383 11.38 5.50 -5.98
CA GLY A 383 10.57 6.01 -4.89
C GLY A 383 11.12 5.55 -3.55
N LEU A 384 11.55 6.51 -2.73
CA LEU A 384 12.29 6.25 -1.49
C LEU A 384 11.35 5.94 -0.34
N LEU A 385 11.08 4.65 -0.12
CA LEU A 385 10.62 4.12 1.16
C LEU A 385 11.66 3.15 1.70
N GLN A 386 12.11 3.37 2.94
CA GLN A 386 12.87 2.35 3.64
C GLN A 386 11.89 1.30 4.17
N PRO A 387 12.17 0.00 3.94
CA PRO A 387 11.40 -1.07 4.54
C PRO A 387 11.33 -0.93 6.06
N ASN A 388 10.17 -1.26 6.64
CA ASN A 388 10.06 -1.35 8.09
C ASN A 388 10.99 -2.43 8.66
N PRO A 389 11.45 -2.30 9.92
CA PRO A 389 12.21 -3.35 10.58
C PRO A 389 11.49 -4.69 10.46
N VAL A 390 12.25 -5.76 10.19
CA VAL A 390 11.69 -7.10 10.01
C VAL A 390 12.22 -8.07 11.07
N ARG A 391 11.36 -8.98 11.50
CA ARG A 391 11.74 -10.17 12.27
C ARG A 391 11.59 -11.39 11.39
N VAL A 392 12.71 -11.96 10.99
CA VAL A 392 12.74 -13.26 10.31
C VAL A 392 12.48 -14.35 11.34
N LEU A 393 11.33 -15.01 11.20
CA LEU A 393 10.95 -16.14 12.05
C LEU A 393 11.58 -17.43 11.52
N PRO A 394 11.91 -18.40 12.40
CA PRO A 394 12.46 -19.68 11.99
C PRO A 394 11.42 -20.55 11.27
N GLY A 395 11.88 -21.40 10.35
CA GLY A 395 11.03 -22.27 9.51
C GLY A 395 10.51 -21.55 8.25
N GLY A 396 9.44 -22.10 7.69
CA GLY A 396 8.75 -21.58 6.50
C GLY A 396 7.24 -21.54 6.67
N LEU A 397 6.50 -21.92 5.63
CA LEU A 397 5.03 -21.90 5.60
C LEU A 397 4.39 -22.69 6.75
N GLU A 398 5.03 -23.78 7.19
CA GLU A 398 4.56 -24.67 8.24
C GLU A 398 4.54 -24.02 9.64
N LYS A 399 5.28 -22.92 9.82
CA LYS A 399 5.33 -22.16 11.09
C LYS A 399 4.44 -20.93 11.10
N VAL A 400 3.84 -20.55 9.97
CA VAL A 400 3.03 -19.33 9.86
C VAL A 400 1.86 -19.35 10.84
N VAL A 401 1.09 -20.45 10.95
CA VAL A 401 -0.08 -20.52 11.83
C VAL A 401 0.33 -20.67 13.30
N SER A 402 1.28 -21.55 13.60
CA SER A 402 1.67 -21.89 14.97
C SER A 402 2.49 -20.78 15.66
N ASP A 403 3.32 -20.07 14.90
CA ASP A 403 4.21 -19.03 15.44
C ASP A 403 3.75 -17.63 14.98
N GLY A 404 3.69 -17.39 13.66
CA GLY A 404 3.42 -16.07 13.09
C GLY A 404 2.04 -15.49 13.45
N PHE A 405 0.97 -16.26 13.21
CA PHE A 405 -0.40 -15.83 13.53
C PHE A 405 -0.65 -15.79 15.03
N ALA A 406 -0.01 -16.68 15.81
CA ALA A 406 -0.05 -16.62 17.26
C ALA A 406 0.56 -15.30 17.80
N LEU A 407 1.58 -14.76 17.15
CA LEU A 407 2.18 -13.46 17.50
C LEU A 407 1.35 -12.26 17.05
N LEU A 408 0.64 -12.34 15.93
CA LEU A 408 -0.21 -11.25 15.43
C LEU A 408 -1.47 -11.03 16.29
N GLY A 409 -1.96 -12.06 16.97
CA GLY A 409 -2.96 -11.92 18.04
C GLY A 409 -4.38 -11.55 17.61
N THR A 410 -4.80 -11.83 16.37
CA THR A 410 -6.18 -11.59 15.93
C THR A 410 -7.08 -12.79 16.22
N GLY A 411 -8.05 -12.66 17.13
CA GLY A 411 -9.06 -13.70 17.44
C GLY A 411 -8.72 -14.62 18.60
N MET A 412 -9.53 -15.69 18.81
CA MET A 412 -9.53 -16.65 19.94
C MET A 412 -8.19 -17.31 20.32
N THR A 413 -7.09 -16.97 19.66
CA THR A 413 -5.76 -17.54 19.86
C THR A 413 -4.79 -16.51 20.40
N SER A 414 -5.06 -16.04 21.62
CA SER A 414 -4.01 -15.67 22.56
C SER A 414 -3.22 -16.92 23.03
N ARG A 415 -2.76 -17.77 22.11
CA ARG A 415 -2.05 -19.03 22.41
C ARG A 415 -0.54 -18.89 22.52
N GLY A 416 -0.01 -17.66 22.49
CA GLY A 416 1.40 -17.36 22.80
C GLY A 416 1.72 -17.29 24.30
N HIS A 417 0.71 -17.38 25.18
CA HIS A 417 0.90 -17.38 26.63
C HIS A 417 1.69 -18.64 27.05
N GLY A 418 2.96 -18.46 27.43
CA GLY A 418 3.83 -19.51 27.95
C GLY A 418 5.03 -19.89 27.07
N ARG A 419 5.19 -19.28 25.90
CA ARG A 419 6.37 -19.50 25.05
C ARG A 419 7.56 -18.64 25.51
N THR A 420 8.74 -19.25 25.58
CA THR A 420 9.96 -18.64 26.12
C THR A 420 11.02 -18.36 25.06
N GLU A 421 10.80 -18.81 23.83
CA GLU A 421 11.73 -18.59 22.73
C GLU A 421 11.85 -17.10 22.40
N GLN A 422 13.08 -16.61 22.22
CA GLN A 422 13.36 -15.19 22.01
C GLN A 422 12.59 -14.60 20.81
N TYR A 423 12.41 -15.38 19.74
CA TYR A 423 11.71 -14.95 18.54
C TYR A 423 10.18 -14.83 18.73
N MET A 424 9.63 -15.42 19.81
CA MET A 424 8.22 -15.37 20.20
C MET A 424 7.89 -14.20 21.16
N ARG A 425 8.83 -13.29 21.40
CA ARG A 425 8.56 -12.05 22.17
C ARG A 425 7.47 -11.21 21.49
N PRO A 426 6.69 -10.39 22.22
CA PRO A 426 5.70 -9.49 21.62
C PRO A 426 6.29 -8.64 20.49
N ILE A 427 5.48 -8.36 19.47
CA ILE A 427 5.87 -7.52 18.33
C ILE A 427 6.05 -6.07 18.80
N SER A 428 7.12 -5.40 18.35
CA SER A 428 7.31 -3.97 18.60
C SER A 428 7.99 -3.28 17.43
N GLY A 429 7.21 -2.58 16.60
CA GLY A 429 7.77 -1.79 15.49
C GLY A 429 8.41 -2.64 14.38
N GLU A 430 8.06 -3.92 14.30
CA GLU A 430 8.64 -4.87 13.35
C GLU A 430 7.55 -5.66 12.62
N LYS A 431 7.82 -6.03 11.37
CA LYS A 431 6.97 -6.91 10.57
C LYS A 431 7.52 -8.33 10.59
N LEU A 432 6.65 -9.31 10.82
CA LEU A 432 7.03 -10.73 10.84
C LEU A 432 7.16 -11.24 9.41
N VAL A 433 8.25 -11.94 9.13
CA VAL A 433 8.56 -12.48 7.79
C VAL A 433 9.09 -13.90 7.90
N TYR A 434 8.80 -14.69 6.87
CA TYR A 434 9.36 -16.01 6.67
C TYR A 434 10.12 -16.05 5.35
N LYS A 435 11.27 -16.73 5.36
CA LYS A 435 11.95 -17.13 4.14
C LYS A 435 11.21 -18.31 3.52
N ILE A 436 11.08 -18.30 2.21
CA ILE A 436 10.46 -19.39 1.46
C ILE A 436 11.55 -20.08 0.65
N GLU A 437 11.81 -21.33 0.98
CA GLU A 437 12.67 -22.21 0.20
C GLU A 437 11.83 -22.82 -0.92
N THR A 438 12.00 -22.32 -2.14
CA THR A 438 11.44 -22.95 -3.33
C THR A 438 12.37 -24.09 -3.73
N GLU A 439 11.88 -25.34 -3.70
CA GLU A 439 12.61 -26.44 -4.32
C GLU A 439 12.88 -26.10 -5.80
N ARG A 440 14.13 -26.28 -6.28
CA ARG A 440 14.42 -26.22 -7.72
C ARG A 440 13.80 -27.45 -8.38
N ARG A 441 12.50 -27.42 -8.64
CA ARG A 441 11.86 -28.39 -9.55
C ARG A 441 12.24 -27.98 -10.98
N GLY A 442 12.66 -28.96 -11.77
CA GLY A 442 13.43 -28.82 -13.01
C GLY A 442 12.93 -27.76 -13.99
N SER A 443 13.88 -27.25 -14.79
CA SER A 443 13.74 -26.30 -15.91
C SER A 443 12.29 -25.94 -16.27
N PHE A 444 11.84 -24.76 -15.84
CA PHE A 444 10.83 -24.02 -16.60
C PHE A 444 11.39 -23.88 -18.01
N GLY A 445 10.81 -24.61 -18.97
CA GLY A 445 11.37 -24.97 -20.27
C GLY A 445 12.30 -23.92 -20.87
N ASP A 446 13.43 -24.40 -21.38
CA ASP A 446 14.54 -23.62 -21.91
C ASP A 446 14.11 -22.64 -23.02
N GLY A 447 13.74 -21.43 -22.62
CA GLY A 447 13.94 -20.21 -23.40
C GLY A 447 15.20 -19.52 -22.89
N HIS A 448 16.32 -19.86 -23.53
CA HIS A 448 17.69 -19.39 -23.37
C HIS A 448 17.99 -18.35 -22.27
N ILE A 449 18.83 -18.78 -21.32
CA ILE A 449 19.68 -17.90 -20.51
C ILE A 449 20.84 -17.46 -21.43
N ALA A 450 20.86 -16.18 -21.79
CA ALA A 450 22.01 -15.47 -22.33
C ALA A 450 22.07 -14.08 -21.69
#